data_AF-A0A2R8F3I6-F1
#
_entry.id   AF-A0A2R8F3I6-F1
#
_cell.length_a   1.000
_cell.length_b   1.000
_cell.length_c   1.000
_cell.angle_alpha   90.00
_cell.angle_beta   90.00
_cell.angle_gamma   90.00
#
_symmetry.space_group_name_H-M   'P 1'
#
loop_
_entity.id
_entity.type
_entity.pdbx_description
1 polymer ?
#
loop_
_entity_poly.entity_id
_entity_poly.type
_entity_poly.pdbx_seq_one_letter_code
_entity_poly.pdbx_strand_id
1 'polypeptide(L)'
;MAEDREISLSYNVQDNINDIVIGDSCLLQTILSQLISGAIRVNKSCQVDVIVRLFTSQYRKENEKDKILKFIVRDNGKVFHKTNYKK
;
A
#
# COMPACT_ATOMS: atom_id res chain seq x y z
N MET A 1 -5.72 -1.51 -29.93
CA MET A 1 -4.69 -0.50 -29.57
C MET A 1 -4.76 -0.33 -28.07
N ALA A 2 -3.80 -0.86 -27.32
CA ALA A 2 -3.70 -0.54 -25.90
C ALA A 2 -3.32 0.94 -25.83
N GLU A 3 -4.16 1.79 -25.22
CA GLU A 3 -3.71 3.13 -24.85
C GLU A 3 -2.56 2.92 -23.86
N ASP A 4 -1.35 3.36 -24.23
CA ASP A 4 -0.20 3.35 -23.33
C ASP A 4 -0.59 4.18 -22.10
N ARG A 5 -0.79 3.49 -20.96
CA ARG A 5 -1.09 4.17 -19.70
C ARG A 5 0.21 4.77 -19.21
N GLU A 6 0.21 6.08 -19.01
CA GLU A 6 1.36 6.79 -18.43
C GLU A 6 1.33 6.62 -16.91
N ILE A 7 1.92 5.52 -16.44
CA ILE A 7 1.95 5.17 -15.01
C ILE A 7 3.36 5.30 -14.50
N SER A 8 3.54 6.14 -13.49
CA SER A 8 4.77 6.24 -12.72
C SER A 8 4.59 5.50 -11.39
N LEU A 9 5.51 4.60 -11.06
CA LEU A 9 5.51 3.86 -9.80
C LEU A 9 6.76 4.21 -9.01
N SER A 10 6.58 4.63 -7.76
CA SER A 10 7.67 4.83 -6.81
C SER A 10 7.44 3.96 -5.57
N TYR A 11 8.52 3.54 -4.92
CA TYR A 11 8.43 2.80 -3.67
C TYR A 11 9.46 3.28 -2.65
N ASN A 12 9.07 3.22 -1.38
CA ASN A 12 9.90 3.54 -0.23
C ASN A 12 9.67 2.49 0.88
N VAL A 13 10.69 1.68 1.14
CA VAL A 13 10.68 0.68 2.22
C VAL A 13 11.56 1.20 3.35
N GLN A 14 10.98 1.33 4.54
CA GLN A 14 11.64 1.89 5.73
C GLN A 14 12.03 0.77 6.72
N ASP A 15 12.76 1.14 7.77
CA ASP A 15 13.01 0.31 8.97
C ASP A 15 13.68 -1.05 8.74
N ASN A 16 14.41 -1.26 7.63
CA ASN A 16 15.03 -2.54 7.26
C ASN A 16 14.06 -3.73 7.36
N ILE A 17 12.82 -3.51 6.93
CA ILE A 17 11.69 -4.44 7.08
C ILE A 17 11.99 -5.84 6.57
N ASN A 18 12.77 -5.96 5.49
CA ASN A 18 13.12 -7.23 4.88
C ASN A 18 13.87 -8.17 5.84
N ASP A 19 14.57 -7.62 6.84
CA ASP A 19 15.34 -8.39 7.82
C ASP A 19 14.55 -8.69 9.10
N ILE A 20 13.38 -8.04 9.28
CA ILE A 20 12.62 -8.05 10.55
C ILE A 20 11.30 -8.80 10.41
N VAL A 21 10.66 -8.77 9.23
CA VAL A 21 9.33 -9.35 9.04
C VAL A 21 9.44 -10.85 8.77
N ILE A 22 8.81 -11.62 9.65
CA ILE A 22 8.55 -13.05 9.46
C ILE A 22 7.05 -13.19 9.18
N GLY A 23 6.69 -13.77 8.03
CA GLY A 23 5.30 -13.92 7.63
C GLY A 23 5.13 -14.60 6.27
N ASP A 24 3.89 -14.74 5.81
CA ASP A 24 3.56 -15.31 4.51
C ASP A 24 3.83 -14.29 3.38
N SER A 25 4.97 -14.43 2.73
CA SER A 25 5.39 -13.56 1.63
C SER A 25 4.43 -13.59 0.43
N CYS A 26 3.83 -14.73 0.11
CA CYS A 26 2.88 -14.87 -1.00
C CYS A 26 1.59 -14.08 -0.72
N LEU A 27 1.09 -14.16 0.52
CA LEU A 27 -0.09 -13.39 0.94
C LEU A 27 0.21 -11.89 0.91
N LEU A 28 1.35 -11.46 1.45
CA LEU A 28 1.75 -10.04 1.46
C LEU A 28 1.91 -9.49 0.03
N GLN A 29 2.52 -10.26 -0.86
CA GLN A 29 2.66 -9.91 -2.27
C GLN A 29 1.29 -9.78 -2.95
N THR A 30 0.35 -10.69 -2.65
CA THR A 30 -1.00 -10.64 -3.21
C THR A 30 -1.74 -9.38 -2.76
N ILE A 31 -1.69 -9.04 -1.47
CA ILE A 31 -2.32 -7.85 -0.91
C ILE A 31 -1.75 -6.58 -1.57
N LEU A 32 -0.42 -6.46 -1.63
CA LEU A 32 0.25 -5.32 -2.27
C LEU A 32 -0.12 -5.20 -3.75
N SER A 33 -0.10 -6.32 -4.48
CA SER A 33 -0.45 -6.36 -5.91
C SER A 33 -1.88 -5.90 -6.14
N GLN A 34 -2.82 -6.31 -5.29
CA GLN A 34 -4.22 -5.87 -5.38
C GLN A 34 -4.39 -4.38 -5.09
N LEU A 35 -3.71 -3.84 -4.07
CA LEU A 35 -3.76 -2.42 -3.73
C LEU A 35 -3.19 -1.54 -4.86
N ILE A 36 -2.01 -1.89 -5.38
CA ILE A 36 -1.37 -1.19 -6.50
C ILE A 36 -2.23 -1.30 -7.76
N SER A 37 -2.75 -2.50 -8.05
CA SER A 37 -3.66 -2.70 -9.18
C SER A 37 -4.92 -1.85 -9.05
N GLY A 38 -5.47 -1.70 -7.85
CA GLY A 38 -6.63 -0.83 -7.58
C GLY A 38 -6.35 0.63 -7.90
N ALA A 39 -5.21 1.15 -7.42
CA ALA A 39 -4.72 2.50 -7.68
C ALA A 39 -4.48 2.78 -9.18
N ILE A 40 -4.01 1.78 -9.93
CA ILE A 40 -3.75 1.90 -11.36
C ILE A 40 -5.02 1.76 -12.21
N ARG A 41 -5.90 0.82 -11.85
CA ARG A 41 -7.00 0.36 -12.72
C ARG A 41 -7.92 1.48 -13.15
N VAL A 42 -8.19 2.42 -12.24
CA VAL A 42 -9.16 3.50 -12.43
C VAL A 42 -8.58 4.75 -13.11
N ASN A 43 -7.28 4.75 -13.41
CA ASN A 43 -6.55 5.90 -13.93
C ASN A 43 -5.96 5.61 -15.32
N LYS A 44 -6.05 6.59 -16.24
CA LYS A 44 -5.39 6.54 -17.56
C LYS A 44 -3.92 6.99 -17.48
N SER A 45 -3.65 7.93 -16.57
CA SER A 45 -2.32 8.40 -16.19
C SER A 45 -2.34 8.65 -14.68
N CYS A 46 -1.34 8.15 -13.95
CA CYS A 46 -1.17 8.43 -12.52
C CYS A 46 0.25 8.13 -12.04
N GLN A 47 0.63 8.81 -10.96
CA GLN A 47 1.74 8.42 -10.11
C GLN A 47 1.20 7.63 -8.92
N VAL A 48 1.81 6.48 -8.65
CA VAL A 48 1.50 5.64 -7.50
C VAL A 48 2.74 5.55 -6.60
N ASP A 49 2.60 6.00 -5.36
CA ASP A 49 3.64 5.91 -4.34
C ASP A 49 3.28 4.79 -3.35
N VAL A 50 4.19 3.83 -3.21
CA VAL A 50 4.06 2.70 -2.28
C VAL A 50 5.02 2.90 -1.11
N ILE A 51 4.49 3.07 0.10
CA ILE A 51 5.29 3.21 1.31
C ILE A 51 5.05 2.00 2.21
N VAL A 52 6.14 1.35 2.61
CA VAL A 52 6.12 0.23 3.56
C VAL A 52 6.94 0.65 4.78
N ARG A 53 6.31 0.67 5.95
CA ARG A 53 6.96 1.06 7.21
C ARG A 53 6.40 0.29 8.39
N LEU A 54 7.18 0.22 9.47
CA LEU A 54 6.67 -0.30 10.73
C LEU A 54 5.84 0.78 11.44
N PHE A 55 4.74 0.37 12.04
CA PHE A 55 3.89 1.22 12.85
C PHE A 55 3.88 0.69 14.28
N THR A 56 4.21 1.58 15.21
CA THR A 56 4.04 1.37 16.64
C THR A 56 2.76 2.06 17.08
N SER A 57 1.78 1.29 17.54
CA SER A 57 0.56 1.87 18.12
C SER A 57 0.89 2.67 19.38
N GLN A 58 0.29 3.85 19.52
CA GLN A 58 0.40 4.66 20.75
C GLN A 58 -0.35 4.03 21.93
N TYR A 59 -1.23 3.05 21.68
CA TYR A 59 -2.05 2.37 22.69
C TYR A 59 -1.55 0.95 23.00
N ARG A 60 -0.26 0.67 22.77
CA ARG A 60 0.30 -0.65 23.07
C ARG A 60 0.15 -0.98 24.54
N LYS A 61 -0.23 -2.22 24.84
CA LYS A 61 -0.05 -2.78 26.19
C LYS A 61 1.44 -2.96 26.44
N GLU A 62 1.89 -2.80 27.68
CA GLU A 62 3.33 -2.85 28.06
C GLU A 62 4.07 -4.11 27.57
N ASN A 63 3.34 -5.21 27.34
CA ASN A 63 3.91 -6.50 26.91
C ASN A 63 3.77 -6.79 25.41
N GLU A 64 3.21 -5.88 24.61
CA GLU A 64 2.96 -6.10 23.19
C GLU A 64 4.22 -5.78 22.35
N LYS A 65 4.94 -6.83 21.97
CA LYS A 65 6.17 -6.73 21.16
C LYS A 65 5.89 -6.64 19.66
N ASP A 66 4.69 -7.01 19.22
CA ASP A 66 4.34 -7.11 17.81
C ASP A 66 4.29 -5.73 17.16
N LYS A 67 5.07 -5.58 16.08
CA LYS A 67 5.06 -4.40 15.23
C LYS A 67 4.04 -4.58 14.11
N ILE A 68 3.25 -3.54 13.86
CA ILE A 68 2.30 -3.56 12.77
C ILE A 68 3.05 -3.17 11.50
N LEU A 69 3.05 -4.03 10.50
CA LEU A 69 3.53 -3.68 9.17
C LEU A 69 2.46 -2.85 8.47
N LYS A 70 2.80 -1.61 8.08
CA LYS A 70 1.85 -0.69 7.44
C LYS A 70 2.21 -0.51 5.96
N PHE A 71 1.28 -0.90 5.10
CA PHE A 71 1.30 -0.59 3.67
C PHE A 71 0.47 0.67 3.40
N ILE A 72 1.05 1.62 2.68
CA ILE A 72 0.37 2.83 2.23
C ILE A 72 0.55 2.92 0.72
N VAL A 73 -0.53 2.79 -0.02
CA VAL A 73 -0.57 3.00 -1.48
C VAL A 73 -1.32 4.30 -1.73
N ARG A 74 -0.68 5.28 -2.35
CA ARG A 74 -1.28 6.56 -2.71
C ARG A 74 -1.19 6.72 -4.21
N ASP A 75 -2.30 7.08 -4.84
CA ASP A 75 -2.31 7.59 -6.20
C ASP A 75 -2.76 9.04 -6.24
N ASN A 76 -2.29 9.78 -7.24
CA ASN A 76 -2.76 11.12 -7.56
C ASN A 76 -3.88 11.10 -8.61
N GLY A 77 -4.52 9.94 -8.81
CA GLY A 77 -5.56 9.74 -9.80
C GLY A 77 -6.93 10.28 -9.38
N LYS A 78 -7.98 9.80 -10.03
CA LYS A 78 -9.35 10.25 -9.76
C LYS A 78 -9.74 9.96 -8.31
N VAL A 79 -10.12 11.01 -7.59
CA VAL A 79 -10.60 10.91 -6.21
C VAL A 79 -11.94 10.17 -6.18
N PHE A 80 -12.04 9.13 -5.35
CA PHE A 80 -13.31 8.50 -5.05
C PHE A 80 -14.18 9.41 -4.19
N HIS A 81 -15.32 9.85 -4.74
CA HIS A 81 -16.31 10.61 -3.96
C HIS A 81 -16.98 9.71 -2.91
N LYS A 82 -17.26 10.30 -1.73
CA LYS A 82 -17.80 9.63 -0.53
C LYS A 82 -19.12 8.87 -0.76
N THR A 83 -19.87 9.19 -1.81
CA THR A 83 -21.10 8.50 -2.22
C THR A 83 -20.88 7.05 -2.66
N ASN A 84 -19.64 6.65 -2.95
CA ASN A 84 -19.30 5.28 -3.37
C ASN A 84 -19.06 4.30 -2.21
N TYR A 85 -19.08 4.77 -0.94
CA TYR A 85 -19.03 3.90 0.23
C TYR A 85 -20.45 3.48 0.60
N LYS A 86 -20.90 2.32 0.13
CA LYS A 86 -22.07 1.67 0.75
C LYS A 86 -21.65 1.20 2.15
N LYS A 87 -22.34 1.74 3.17
CA LYS A 87 -22.28 1.20 4.54
C LYS A 87 -22.90 -0.19 4.58
#